data_AF-F8QL42-F1
#
_entry.id   AF-F8QL42-F1
#
_cell.length_a   1.000
_cell.length_b   1.000
_cell.length_c   1.000
_cell.angle_alpha   90.00
_cell.angle_beta   90.00
_cell.angle_gamma   90.00
#
_symmetry.space_group_name_H-M   'P 1'
#
loop_
_entity.id
_entity.type
_entity.pdbx_description
1 polymer ?
#
loop_
_entity_poly.entity_id
_entity_poly.type
_entity_poly.pdbx_seq_one_letter_code
_entity_poly.pdbx_strand_id
1 'polypeptide(L)'
;QRIHLDGIIDDPVKIWEKLAIVHVSKKPGTRFNAYDDFFSIRKKEDESLQSLMTRIDEGMHQIQNLRPTGFSLSELDDELTCMAMI
;
A
#
# COMPACT_ATOMS: atom_id res chain seq x y z
N GLN A 1 -16.02 1.03 12.49
CA GLN A 1 -16.21 -0.43 12.50
C GLN A 1 -15.56 -0.98 13.77
N ARG A 2 -16.29 -1.72 14.62
CA ARG A 2 -15.73 -2.34 15.84
C ARG A 2 -15.33 -3.78 15.53
N ILE A 3 -14.08 -4.16 15.78
CA ILE A 3 -13.62 -5.54 15.59
C ILE A 3 -13.81 -6.30 16.90
N HIS A 4 -14.63 -7.34 16.86
CA HIS A 4 -14.73 -8.30 17.96
C HIS A 4 -13.52 -9.25 17.87
N LEU A 5 -12.64 -9.17 18.87
CA LEU A 5 -11.43 -9.99 19.01
C LEU A 5 -11.64 -11.15 19.99
N ASP A 6 -12.86 -11.70 20.08
CA ASP A 6 -13.11 -12.84 20.98
C ASP A 6 -12.30 -14.07 20.54
N GLY A 7 -11.52 -14.60 21.48
CA GLY A 7 -10.73 -15.84 21.33
C GLY A 7 -9.33 -15.69 20.72
N ILE A 8 -8.85 -14.46 20.47
CA ILE A 8 -7.56 -14.21 19.80
C ILE A 8 -6.67 -13.26 20.63
N ILE A 9 -7.14 -12.82 21.80
CA ILE A 9 -6.47 -11.79 22.63
C ILE A 9 -5.05 -12.25 23.05
N ASP A 10 -4.83 -13.55 23.18
CA ASP A 10 -3.55 -14.12 23.65
C ASP A 10 -2.56 -14.41 22.50
N ASP A 11 -2.92 -14.16 21.24
CA ASP A 11 -2.07 -14.40 20.07
C ASP A 11 -1.85 -13.09 19.29
N PRO A 12 -0.77 -12.35 19.58
CA PRO A 12 -0.51 -11.06 18.97
C PRO A 12 -0.30 -11.13 17.44
N VAL A 13 0.13 -12.28 16.91
CA VAL A 13 0.28 -12.47 15.46
C VAL A 13 -1.09 -12.52 14.79
N LYS A 14 -2.02 -13.31 15.35
CA LYS A 14 -3.38 -13.41 14.82
C LYS A 14 -4.20 -12.12 14.98
N ILE A 15 -3.94 -11.34 16.03
CA ILE A 15 -4.54 -9.99 16.15
C ILE A 15 -4.09 -9.12 14.96
N TRP A 16 -2.81 -9.16 14.63
CA TRP A 16 -2.25 -8.35 13.54
C TRP A 16 -2.74 -8.81 12.17
N GLU A 17 -2.86 -10.12 11.94
CA GLU A 17 -3.47 -10.67 10.73
C GLU A 17 -4.93 -10.23 10.57
N LYS A 18 -5.73 -10.33 11.64
CA LYS A 18 -7.16 -9.93 11.60
C LYS A 18 -7.31 -8.43 11.39
N LEU A 19 -6.43 -7.62 11.97
CA LEU A 19 -6.39 -6.18 11.72
C LEU A 19 -5.98 -5.86 10.29
N ALA A 20 -4.98 -6.54 9.74
CA ALA A 20 -4.55 -6.39 8.35
C ALA A 20 -5.68 -6.77 7.37
N ILE A 21 -6.41 -7.86 7.62
CA ILE A 21 -7.57 -8.25 6.80
C ILE A 21 -8.68 -7.19 6.80
N VAL A 22 -8.95 -6.59 7.96
CA VAL A 22 -10.04 -5.61 8.10
C VAL A 22 -9.65 -4.22 7.59
N HIS A 23 -8.39 -3.81 7.75
CA HIS A 23 -7.95 -2.43 7.48
C HIS A 23 -7.07 -2.27 6.23
N VAL A 24 -6.42 -3.33 5.75
CA VAL A 24 -5.54 -3.29 4.57
C VAL A 24 -6.24 -4.03 3.43
N SER A 25 -7.06 -3.31 2.66
CA SER A 25 -7.68 -3.89 1.47
C SER A 25 -6.61 -4.04 0.38
N LYS A 26 -6.03 -5.23 0.21
CA LYS A 26 -5.10 -5.55 -0.89
C LYS A 26 -5.82 -5.82 -2.21
N LYS A 27 -6.89 -5.07 -2.50
CA LYS A 27 -7.64 -5.18 -3.76
C LYS A 27 -6.91 -4.41 -4.87
N PRO A 28 -7.03 -4.82 -6.14
CA PRO A 28 -6.39 -4.14 -7.27
C PRO A 28 -6.65 -2.62 -7.31
N GLY A 29 -7.87 -2.18 -6.99
CA GLY A 29 -8.20 -0.74 -6.94
C GLY A 29 -7.44 0.05 -5.86
N THR A 30 -7.12 -0.56 -4.72
CA THR A 30 -6.32 0.11 -3.67
C THR A 30 -4.85 0.23 -4.08
N ARG A 31 -4.32 -0.74 -4.83
CA ARG A 31 -2.98 -0.64 -5.42
C ARG A 31 -2.91 0.40 -6.52
N PHE A 32 -3.93 0.46 -7.40
CA PHE A 32 -4.05 1.49 -8.42
C PHE A 32 -3.96 2.90 -7.82
N ASN A 33 -4.73 3.19 -6.77
CA ASN A 33 -4.69 4.49 -6.09
C ASN A 33 -3.30 4.80 -5.52
N ALA A 34 -2.62 3.80 -4.94
CA ALA A 34 -1.27 4.01 -4.41
C ALA A 34 -0.24 4.33 -5.51
N TYR A 35 -0.37 3.71 -6.69
CA TYR A 35 0.46 4.06 -7.84
C TYR A 35 0.14 5.45 -8.37
N ASP A 36 -1.14 5.82 -8.50
CA ASP A 36 -1.57 7.15 -8.94
C ASP A 36 -1.06 8.25 -8.00
N ASP A 37 -1.21 8.05 -6.69
CA ASP A 37 -0.69 8.95 -5.65
C ASP A 37 0.84 9.09 -5.75
N PHE A 38 1.55 7.97 -5.91
CA PHE A 38 3.02 7.95 -6.03
C PHE A 38 3.50 8.69 -7.28
N PHE A 39 2.92 8.41 -8.45
CA PHE A 39 3.28 9.08 -9.70
C PHE A 39 2.81 10.53 -9.78
N SER A 40 1.86 10.93 -8.92
CA SER A 40 1.43 12.32 -8.76
C SER A 40 2.34 13.14 -7.85
N ILE A 41 3.33 12.53 -7.19
CA ILE A 41 4.29 13.27 -6.36
C ILE A 41 5.04 14.30 -7.22
N ARG A 42 4.86 15.57 -6.87
CA ARG A 42 5.62 16.70 -7.40
C ARG A 42 6.25 17.48 -6.25
N LYS A 43 7.42 18.07 -6.50
CA LYS A 43 8.05 19.01 -5.56
C LYS A 43 7.15 20.23 -5.41
N LYS A 44 6.84 20.60 -4.17
CA LYS A 44 6.14 21.87 -3.89
C LYS A 44 7.14 23.04 -3.88
N GLU A 45 6.66 24.27 -4.09
CA GLU A 45 7.52 25.46 -4.16
C GLU A 45 8.37 25.60 -2.88
N ASP A 46 7.73 25.56 -1.71
CA ASP A 46 8.37 25.74 -0.40
C ASP A 46 8.92 24.45 0.24
N GLU A 47 8.94 23.35 -0.51
CA GLU A 47 9.40 22.06 0.01
C GLU A 47 10.90 21.84 -0.19
N SER A 48 11.57 21.31 0.82
CA SER A 48 12.97 20.87 0.73
C SER A 48 13.10 19.56 -0.05
N LEU A 49 14.25 19.35 -0.72
CA LEU A 49 14.49 18.08 -1.42
C LEU A 49 14.45 16.87 -0.49
N GLN A 50 14.88 17.02 0.76
CA GLN A 50 14.82 15.96 1.75
C GLN A 50 13.38 15.56 2.08
N SER A 51 12.48 16.54 2.27
CA SER A 51 11.05 16.28 2.49
C SER A 51 10.42 15.59 1.28
N LEU A 52 10.81 15.98 0.06
CA LEU A 52 10.35 15.31 -1.15
C LEU A 52 10.81 13.85 -1.19
N MET A 53 12.08 13.57 -0.90
CA MET A 53 12.61 12.20 -0.84
C MET A 53 11.86 11.35 0.18
N THR A 54 11.58 11.89 1.37
CA THR A 54 10.79 11.19 2.39
C THR A 54 9.41 10.79 1.86
N ARG A 55 8.70 11.68 1.15
CA ARG A 55 7.39 11.33 0.55
C ARG A 55 7.49 10.26 -0.52
N ILE A 56 8.56 10.27 -1.32
CA ILE A 56 8.82 9.23 -2.32
C ILE A 56 9.05 7.88 -1.62
N ASP A 57 9.89 7.84 -0.59
CA ASP A 57 10.17 6.63 0.16
C ASP A 57 8.91 6.07 0.84
N GLU A 58 8.11 6.95 1.48
CA GLU A 58 6.82 6.60 2.08
C GLU A 58 5.84 6.02 1.05
N GLY A 59 5.71 6.67 -0.12
CA GLY A 59 4.85 6.19 -1.19
C GLY A 59 5.28 4.83 -1.75
N MET A 60 6.59 4.61 -1.90
CA MET A 60 7.13 3.30 -2.31
C MET A 60 6.86 2.23 -1.26
N HIS A 61 7.04 2.53 0.02
CA HIS A 61 6.71 1.61 1.11
C HIS A 61 5.22 1.27 1.15
N GLN A 62 4.34 2.24 0.88
CA GLN A 62 2.90 1.99 0.79
C GLN A 62 2.58 1.00 -0.35
N ILE A 63 3.15 1.19 -1.54
CA ILE A 63 3.00 0.25 -2.67
C ILE A 63 3.48 -1.15 -2.26
N GLN A 64 4.66 -1.25 -1.64
CA GLN A 64 5.22 -2.53 -1.19
C GLN A 64 4.33 -3.24 -0.16
N ASN A 65 3.76 -2.50 0.80
CA ASN A 65 2.88 -3.05 1.83
C ASN A 65 1.55 -3.60 1.27
N LEU A 66 1.08 -3.03 0.15
CA LEU A 66 -0.14 -3.47 -0.51
C LEU A 66 0.05 -4.71 -1.39
N ARG A 67 1.29 -5.12 -1.67
CA ARG A 67 1.58 -6.33 -2.46
C ARG A 67 1.11 -7.59 -1.71
N PRO A 68 0.50 -8.56 -2.41
CA PRO A 68 0.24 -9.88 -1.84
C PRO A 68 1.56 -10.61 -1.55
N THR A 69 1.50 -11.61 -0.68
CA THR A 69 2.65 -12.49 -0.43
C THR A 69 3.00 -13.23 -1.72
N GLY A 70 4.28 -13.22 -2.12
CA GLY A 70 4.74 -13.86 -3.35
C GLY A 70 4.61 -13.01 -4.61
N PHE A 71 4.28 -11.71 -4.48
CA PHE A 71 4.16 -10.79 -5.61
C PHE A 71 5.44 -10.78 -6.46
N SER A 72 5.27 -11.15 -7.72
CA SER A 72 6.31 -11.32 -8.72
C SER A 72 6.45 -10.08 -9.60
N LEU A 73 7.56 -10.01 -10.35
CA LEU A 73 7.76 -8.96 -11.35
C LEU A 73 6.73 -9.06 -12.49
N SER A 74 6.29 -10.27 -12.86
CA SER A 74 5.25 -10.44 -13.88
C SER A 74 3.94 -9.79 -13.45
N GLU A 75 3.54 -9.96 -12.18
CA GLU A 75 2.33 -9.32 -11.66
C GLU A 75 2.46 -7.79 -11.59
N LEU A 76 3.68 -7.29 -11.35
CA LEU A 76 3.95 -5.85 -11.45
C LEU A 76 3.75 -5.34 -12.88
N ASP A 77 4.32 -6.04 -13.87
CA ASP A 77 4.21 -5.66 -15.29
C ASP A 77 2.76 -5.71 -15.78
N ASP A 78 1.99 -6.71 -15.35
CA ASP A 78 0.55 -6.83 -15.63
C ASP A 78 -0.24 -5.66 -15.02
N GLU A 79 0.07 -5.29 -13.77
CA GLU A 79 -0.56 -4.14 -13.11
C GLU A 79 -0.25 -2.82 -13.81
N LEU A 80 1.02 -2.59 -14.17
CA LEU A 80 1.43 -1.39 -14.90
C LEU A 80 0.80 -1.31 -16.29
N THR A 81 0.66 -2.45 -16.98
CA THR A 81 -0.02 -2.53 -18.27
C THR A 81 -1.50 -2.17 -18.12
N CYS A 82 -2.18 -2.73 -17.11
CA CYS A 82 -3.57 -2.37 -16.80
C CYS A 82 -3.74 -0.89 -16.49
N MET A 83 -2.80 -0.28 -15.76
CA MET A 83 -2.84 1.15 -15.45
C MET A 83 -2.73 2.03 -16.69
N ALA A 84 -1.87 1.67 -17.65
CA ALA A 84 -1.68 2.44 -18.87
C ALA A 84 -2.87 2.37 -19.84
N MET A 85 -3.78 1.40 -19.66
CA MET A 85 -4.98 1.25 -20.48
C MET A 85 -6.17 2.10 -20.03
N ILE A 86 -6.06 2.74 -18.85
CA ILE A 86 -7.08 3.65 -18.27
C ILE A 86 -6.74 5.08 -18.65
#